data_AF-A0A4Q3CTI9-F1
#
_entry.id   AF-A0A4Q3CTI9-F1
#
_cell.length_a   1.000
_cell.length_b   1.000
_cell.length_c   1.000
_cell.angle_alpha   90.00
_cell.angle_beta   90.00
_cell.angle_gamma   90.00
#
_symmetry.space_group_name_H-M   'P 1'
#
loop_
_entity.id
_entity.type
_entity.pdbx_description
1 polymer ?
#
loop_
_entity_poly.entity_id
_entity_poly.type
_entity_poly.pdbx_seq_one_letter_code
_entity_poly.pdbx_strand_id
1 'polypeptide(L)'
;MTTSVAVDRGFFTPELRATIYYFIQYMSGAVITVYGGIWFAEQGLSASEIGILNAAPVLIMLVLNVVVGRIADRADDWRTVIVIGGVLAGVLPIALFFVSGFWGILIVWTLLCLPAAAVGPVMDAATIRMTRRRGSSFGPIRAWGTVGYMVMLVIVGFIINWLGGAIFL
;
A
#
# COMPACT_ATOMS: atom_id res chain seq x y z
N MET A 1 -30.08 -7.25 30.59
CA MET A 1 -29.89 -7.80 29.23
C MET A 1 -28.49 -7.46 28.77
N THR A 2 -27.51 -8.27 29.16
CA THR A 2 -26.08 -8.11 28.86
C THR A 2 -25.77 -8.92 27.61
N THR A 3 -25.57 -8.27 26.47
CA THR A 3 -25.12 -8.94 25.25
C THR A 3 -23.69 -9.42 25.45
N SER A 4 -23.54 -10.72 25.71
CA SER A 4 -22.30 -11.46 25.61
C SER A 4 -21.68 -11.22 24.23
N VAL A 5 -20.59 -10.44 24.17
CA VAL A 5 -19.77 -10.36 22.97
C VAL A 5 -19.12 -11.74 22.84
N ALA A 6 -19.63 -12.55 21.92
CA ALA A 6 -19.02 -13.81 21.57
C ALA A 6 -17.56 -13.54 21.17
N VAL A 7 -16.63 -13.91 22.06
CA VAL A 7 -15.21 -13.91 21.76
C VAL A 7 -15.04 -15.00 20.72
N ASP A 8 -14.96 -14.59 19.47
CA ASP A 8 -14.68 -15.48 18.35
C ASP A 8 -13.28 -16.09 18.59
N ARG A 9 -13.25 -17.31 19.18
CA ARG A 9 -12.03 -18.05 19.58
C ARG A 9 -11.50 -18.93 18.45
N GLY A 10 -11.63 -18.48 17.21
CA GLY A 10 -10.92 -19.08 16.08
C GLY A 10 -9.43 -18.72 16.13
N PHE A 11 -8.57 -19.59 15.58
CA PHE A 11 -7.14 -19.30 15.37
C PHE A 11 -6.90 -17.97 14.64
N PHE A 12 -7.86 -17.52 13.81
CA PHE A 12 -7.84 -16.24 13.10
C PHE A 12 -8.66 -15.17 13.80
N THR A 13 -8.12 -14.60 14.89
CA THR A 13 -8.72 -13.41 15.50
C THR A 13 -8.69 -12.23 14.52
N PRO A 14 -9.64 -11.27 14.59
CA PRO A 14 -9.60 -10.05 13.79
C PRO A 14 -8.29 -9.27 13.96
N GLU A 15 -7.71 -9.28 15.16
CA GLU A 15 -6.40 -8.68 15.45
C GLU A 15 -5.28 -9.35 14.65
N LEU A 16 -5.25 -10.69 14.61
CA LEU A 16 -4.28 -11.42 13.81
C LEU A 16 -4.45 -11.15 12.32
N ARG A 17 -5.70 -11.13 11.83
CA ARG A 17 -5.99 -10.82 10.42
C ARG A 17 -5.52 -9.43 10.03
N ALA A 18 -5.76 -8.43 10.87
CA ALA A 18 -5.25 -7.08 10.67
C ALA A 18 -3.72 -7.07 10.70
N THR A 19 -3.10 -7.75 11.66
CA THR A 19 -1.64 -7.85 11.81
C THR A 19 -0.98 -8.44 10.56
N ILE A 20 -1.49 -9.56 10.05
CA ILE A 20 -1.02 -10.19 8.81
C ILE A 20 -1.21 -9.24 7.62
N TYR A 21 -2.35 -8.55 7.56
CA TYR A 21 -2.61 -7.59 6.49
C TYR A 21 -1.62 -6.42 6.52
N TYR A 22 -1.34 -5.82 7.68
CA TYR A 22 -0.29 -4.81 7.82
C TYR A 22 1.08 -5.33 7.39
N PHE A 23 1.43 -6.53 7.84
CA PHE A 23 2.70 -7.15 7.49
C PHE A 23 2.86 -7.22 5.96
N ILE A 24 1.90 -7.83 5.27
CA ILE A 24 1.93 -8.01 3.80
C ILE A 24 1.85 -6.68 3.05
N GLN A 25 0.94 -5.78 3.46
CA GLN A 25 0.74 -4.50 2.78
C GLN A 25 1.97 -3.61 2.84
N TYR A 26 2.76 -3.68 3.92
CA TYR A 26 3.99 -2.90 4.05
C TYR A 26 5.18 -3.51 3.30
N MET A 27 5.14 -4.82 3.01
CA MET A 27 6.16 -5.46 2.18
C MET A 27 6.21 -4.83 0.78
N SER A 28 5.06 -4.60 0.14
CA SER A 28 5.02 -3.96 -1.19
C SER A 28 5.53 -2.52 -1.16
N GLY A 29 5.22 -1.77 -0.09
CA GLY A 29 5.76 -0.44 0.13
C GLY A 29 7.29 -0.41 0.21
N ALA A 30 7.91 -1.41 0.86
CA ALA A 30 9.37 -1.49 0.96
C ALA A 30 10.06 -1.60 -0.40
N VAL A 31 9.49 -2.41 -1.30
CA VAL A 31 10.03 -2.61 -2.65
C VAL A 31 9.98 -1.29 -3.41
N ILE A 32 8.81 -0.67 -3.46
CA ILE A 32 8.57 0.57 -4.21
C ILE A 32 9.47 1.71 -3.70
N THR A 33 9.50 1.95 -2.39
CA THR A 33 10.20 3.12 -1.84
C THR A 33 11.71 3.03 -1.96
N VAL A 34 12.29 1.83 -1.87
CA VAL A 34 13.75 1.68 -1.88
C VAL A 34 14.30 1.39 -3.28
N TYR A 35 13.60 0.58 -4.07
CA TYR A 35 14.13 0.08 -5.34
C TYR A 35 13.49 0.72 -6.58
N GLY A 36 12.33 1.38 -6.44
CA GLY A 36 11.64 1.99 -7.58
C GLY A 36 12.49 3.04 -8.29
N GLY A 37 13.19 3.90 -7.55
CA GLY A 37 14.10 4.89 -8.11
C GLY A 37 15.24 4.28 -8.93
N ILE A 38 15.79 3.14 -8.48
CA ILE A 38 16.85 2.42 -9.18
C ILE A 38 16.30 1.88 -10.50
N TRP A 39 15.14 1.23 -10.46
CA TRP A 39 14.51 0.70 -11.66
C TRP A 39 14.17 1.80 -12.69
N PHE A 40 13.62 2.94 -12.26
CA PHE A 40 13.35 4.04 -13.18
C PHE A 40 14.61 4.59 -13.85
N ALA A 41 15.73 4.66 -13.10
CA ALA A 41 17.02 5.06 -13.67
C ALA A 41 17.52 4.04 -14.71
N GLU A 42 17.34 2.74 -14.47
CA GLU A 42 17.64 1.69 -15.44
C GLU A 42 16.74 1.75 -16.69
N GLN A 43 15.50 2.24 -16.57
CA GLN A 43 14.63 2.57 -17.71
C GLN A 43 15.05 3.83 -18.48
N GLY A 44 16.15 4.49 -18.08
CA GLY A 44 16.72 5.65 -18.74
C GLY A 44 16.13 7.00 -18.30
N LEU A 45 15.38 7.04 -17.19
CA LEU A 45 14.83 8.29 -16.67
C LEU A 45 15.90 9.09 -15.92
N SER A 46 15.89 10.40 -16.13
CA SER A 46 16.72 11.35 -15.40
C SER A 46 16.27 11.49 -13.94
N ALA A 47 17.17 11.96 -13.08
CA ALA A 47 16.84 12.25 -11.67
C ALA A 47 15.68 13.24 -11.51
N SER A 48 15.56 14.22 -12.41
CA SER A 48 14.43 15.16 -12.44
C SER A 48 13.10 14.47 -12.77
N GLU A 49 13.09 13.56 -13.73
CA GLU A 49 11.89 12.80 -14.11
C GLU A 49 11.44 11.86 -13.00
N ILE A 50 12.40 11.21 -12.32
CA ILE A 50 12.12 10.38 -11.13
C ILE A 50 11.53 11.23 -10.01
N GLY A 51 12.02 12.47 -9.83
CA GLY A 51 11.42 13.43 -8.90
C GLY A 51 9.96 13.73 -9.21
N ILE A 52 9.64 13.96 -10.50
CA ILE A 52 8.26 14.19 -10.96
C ILE A 52 7.40 12.94 -10.76
N LEU A 53 7.91 11.75 -11.07
CA LEU A 53 7.22 10.48 -10.85
C LEU A 53 6.79 10.27 -9.40
N ASN A 54 7.61 10.68 -8.44
CA ASN A 54 7.27 10.58 -7.02
C ASN A 54 6.32 11.70 -6.56
N ALA A 55 6.45 12.91 -7.12
CA ALA A 55 5.65 14.06 -6.72
C ALA A 55 4.23 14.06 -7.32
N ALA A 56 4.07 13.67 -8.58
CA ALA A 56 2.80 13.74 -9.30
C ALA A 56 1.66 12.96 -8.62
N PRO A 57 1.86 11.70 -8.17
CA PRO A 57 0.80 10.96 -7.49
C PRO A 57 0.35 11.63 -6.19
N VAL A 58 1.30 12.20 -5.43
CA VAL A 58 1.00 12.90 -4.17
C VAL A 58 0.16 14.16 -4.42
N LEU A 59 0.54 14.95 -5.43
CA LEU A 59 -0.20 16.17 -5.81
C LEU A 59 -1.60 15.84 -6.32
N ILE A 60 -1.73 14.83 -7.18
CA ILE A 60 -3.03 14.40 -7.70
C ILE A 60 -3.89 13.85 -6.56
N MET A 61 -3.32 13.08 -5.64
CA MET A 61 -4.05 12.58 -4.48
C MET A 61 -4.48 13.71 -3.54
N LEU A 62 -3.69 14.77 -3.36
CA LEU A 62 -4.11 15.94 -2.58
C LEU A 62 -5.37 16.58 -3.18
N VAL A 63 -5.38 16.81 -4.50
CA VAL A 63 -6.54 17.36 -5.21
C VAL A 63 -7.72 16.40 -5.13
N LEU A 64 -7.49 15.10 -5.36
CA LEU A 64 -8.53 14.09 -5.28
C LEU A 64 -9.08 13.99 -3.86
N ASN A 65 -8.29 14.06 -2.79
CA ASN A 65 -8.79 14.01 -1.42
C ASN A 65 -9.67 15.22 -1.09
N VAL A 66 -9.38 16.41 -1.62
CA VAL A 66 -10.27 17.58 -1.47
C VAL A 66 -11.62 17.36 -2.16
N VAL A 67 -11.62 16.72 -3.33
CA VAL A 67 -12.83 16.45 -4.11
C VAL A 67 -13.62 15.26 -3.55
N VAL A 68 -12.92 14.16 -3.28
CA VAL A 68 -13.42 12.86 -2.82
C VAL A 68 -13.78 12.91 -1.34
N GLY A 69 -13.12 13.72 -0.51
CA GLY A 69 -13.50 13.90 0.91
C GLY A 69 -14.97 14.31 1.08
N ARG A 70 -15.52 15.06 0.11
CA ARG A 70 -16.96 15.42 0.08
C ARG A 70 -17.89 14.27 -0.32
N ILE A 71 -17.36 13.23 -0.97
CA ILE A 71 -18.10 12.06 -1.50
C ILE A 71 -17.94 10.85 -0.56
N ALA A 72 -16.74 10.67 0.01
CA ALA A 72 -16.36 9.54 0.85
C ALA A 72 -17.05 9.54 2.23
N ASP A 73 -17.50 10.69 2.73
CA ASP A 73 -18.35 10.77 3.93
C ASP A 73 -19.66 9.98 3.81
N ARG A 74 -20.02 9.49 2.61
CA ARG A 74 -21.18 8.63 2.34
C ARG A 74 -20.84 7.16 2.03
N ALA A 75 -19.57 6.78 2.00
CA ALA A 75 -19.17 5.42 1.65
C ALA A 75 -19.19 4.51 2.90
N ASP A 76 -20.26 3.73 3.06
CA ASP A 76 -20.45 2.84 4.22
C ASP A 76 -19.51 1.64 4.27
N ASP A 77 -18.86 1.28 3.15
CA ASP A 77 -18.10 0.03 3.01
C ASP A 77 -16.60 0.23 2.73
N TRP A 78 -15.86 0.49 3.79
CA TRP A 78 -14.38 0.50 3.84
C TRP A 78 -13.75 -0.80 3.32
N ARG A 79 -14.46 -1.94 3.38
CA ARG A 79 -13.95 -3.22 2.91
C ARG A 79 -13.81 -3.24 1.39
N THR A 80 -14.76 -2.62 0.69
CA THR A 80 -14.73 -2.51 -0.77
C THR A 80 -13.51 -1.72 -1.23
N VAL A 81 -13.14 -0.63 -0.54
CA VAL A 81 -11.93 0.16 -0.85
C VAL A 81 -10.65 -0.66 -0.64
N ILE A 82 -10.56 -1.43 0.45
CA ILE A 82 -9.40 -2.30 0.72
C ILE A 82 -9.27 -3.38 -0.36
N VAL A 83 -10.38 -4.05 -0.72
CA VAL A 83 -10.35 -5.13 -1.71
C VAL A 83 -10.02 -4.61 -3.11
N ILE A 84 -10.71 -3.56 -3.55
CA ILE A 84 -10.45 -2.94 -4.87
C ILE A 84 -9.02 -2.40 -4.90
N GLY A 85 -8.59 -1.68 -3.85
CA GLY A 85 -7.24 -1.15 -3.75
C GLY A 85 -6.17 -2.23 -3.81
N GLY A 86 -6.38 -3.36 -3.11
CA GLY A 86 -5.47 -4.51 -3.16
C GLY A 86 -5.41 -5.18 -4.53
N VAL A 87 -6.55 -5.37 -5.20
CA VAL A 87 -6.59 -5.93 -6.56
C VAL A 87 -5.88 -5.01 -7.55
N LEU A 88 -6.16 -3.70 -7.50
CA LEU A 88 -5.50 -2.71 -8.34
C LEU A 88 -4.00 -2.66 -8.08
N ALA A 89 -3.58 -2.73 -6.81
CA ALA A 89 -2.16 -2.77 -6.44
C ALA A 89 -1.43 -4.02 -6.94
N GLY A 90 -2.14 -5.14 -7.14
CA GLY A 90 -1.56 -6.36 -7.72
C GLY A 90 -1.55 -6.37 -9.25
N VAL A 91 -2.56 -5.79 -9.91
CA VAL A 91 -2.73 -5.86 -11.36
C VAL A 91 -2.06 -4.69 -12.10
N LEU A 92 -2.17 -3.47 -11.59
CA LEU A 92 -1.63 -2.29 -12.26
C LEU A 92 -0.10 -2.30 -12.46
N PRO A 93 0.73 -2.90 -11.58
CA PRO A 93 2.16 -3.01 -11.84
C PRO A 93 2.48 -3.75 -13.15
N ILE A 94 1.62 -4.69 -13.57
CA ILE A 94 1.80 -5.45 -14.82
C ILE A 94 1.80 -4.50 -16.03
N ALA A 95 1.06 -3.39 -15.97
CA ALA A 95 1.04 -2.40 -17.05
C ALA A 95 2.41 -1.73 -17.27
N LEU A 96 3.31 -1.72 -16.28
CA LEU A 96 4.65 -1.15 -16.42
C LEU A 96 5.52 -1.93 -17.41
N PHE A 97 5.24 -3.22 -17.67
CA PHE A 97 5.95 -4.01 -18.68
C PHE A 97 5.61 -3.58 -20.12
N PHE A 98 4.50 -2.88 -20.34
CA PHE A 98 3.99 -2.53 -21.67
C PHE A 98 4.16 -1.06 -22.01
N VAL A 99 4.73 -0.26 -21.11
CA VAL A 99 4.97 1.17 -21.32
C VAL A 99 6.46 1.48 -21.27
N SER A 100 6.88 2.43 -22.09
CA SER A 100 8.26 2.90 -22.16
C SER A 100 8.30 4.42 -22.25
N GLY A 101 9.41 5.01 -21.81
CA GLY A 101 9.59 6.44 -21.80
C GLY A 101 8.80 7.15 -20.70
N PHE A 102 9.19 8.40 -20.44
CA PHE A 102 8.74 9.15 -19.27
C PHE A 102 7.21 9.25 -19.14
N TRP A 103 6.50 9.68 -20.19
CA TRP A 103 5.06 9.93 -20.12
C TRP A 103 4.24 8.68 -19.90
N GLY A 104 4.60 7.56 -20.54
CA GLY A 104 3.92 6.28 -20.36
C GLY A 104 4.06 5.77 -18.94
N ILE A 105 5.29 5.80 -18.42
CA ILE A 105 5.61 5.40 -17.04
C ILE A 105 4.91 6.33 -16.05
N LEU A 106 4.92 7.65 -16.27
CA LEU A 106 4.27 8.64 -15.39
C LEU A 106 2.78 8.38 -15.22
N ILE A 107 2.07 8.13 -16.31
CA ILE A 107 0.62 7.89 -16.27
C ILE A 107 0.33 6.59 -15.51
N VAL A 108 0.98 5.48 -15.88
CA VAL A 108 0.75 4.18 -15.24
C VAL A 108 1.15 4.21 -13.76
N TRP A 109 2.30 4.78 -13.44
CA TRP A 109 2.79 4.91 -12.07
C TRP A 109 1.84 5.73 -11.21
N THR A 110 1.35 6.85 -11.74
CA THR A 110 0.37 7.68 -11.04
C THR A 110 -0.91 6.89 -10.76
N LEU A 111 -1.46 6.20 -11.77
CA LEU A 111 -2.67 5.40 -11.62
C LEU A 111 -2.50 4.25 -10.62
N LEU A 112 -1.30 3.70 -10.51
CA LEU A 112 -0.94 2.68 -9.52
C LEU A 112 -0.88 3.27 -8.11
N CYS A 113 -0.24 4.43 -7.93
CA CYS A 113 -0.02 5.03 -6.62
C CYS A 113 -1.31 5.56 -5.97
N LEU A 114 -2.29 6.03 -6.74
CA LEU A 114 -3.55 6.57 -6.23
C LEU A 114 -4.35 5.59 -5.34
N PRO A 115 -4.73 4.39 -5.82
CA PRO A 115 -5.44 3.42 -4.99
C PRO A 115 -4.56 2.91 -3.84
N ALA A 116 -3.25 2.71 -4.07
CA ALA A 116 -2.33 2.26 -3.03
C ALA A 116 -2.27 3.26 -1.85
N ALA A 117 -2.28 4.55 -2.14
CA ALA A 117 -2.24 5.60 -1.13
C ALA A 117 -3.57 5.76 -0.37
N ALA A 118 -4.71 5.33 -0.94
CA ALA A 118 -6.00 5.27 -0.25
C ALA A 118 -6.11 4.07 0.72
N VAL A 119 -5.42 2.95 0.44
CA VAL A 119 -5.51 1.73 1.27
C VAL A 119 -4.99 1.97 2.70
N GLY A 120 -3.90 2.74 2.87
CA GLY A 120 -3.28 2.99 4.17
C GLY A 120 -4.24 3.61 5.20
N PRO A 121 -4.78 4.81 4.94
CA PRO A 121 -5.73 5.48 5.84
C PRO A 121 -6.99 4.65 6.14
N VAL A 122 -7.52 3.93 5.14
CA VAL A 122 -8.72 3.10 5.31
C VAL A 122 -8.43 1.89 6.20
N MET A 123 -7.28 1.24 6.00
CA MET A 123 -6.79 0.16 6.87
C MET A 123 -6.60 0.63 8.31
N ASP A 124 -5.98 1.80 8.51
CA ASP A 124 -5.78 2.40 9.84
C ASP A 124 -7.12 2.69 10.52
N ALA A 125 -8.05 3.36 9.83
CA ALA A 125 -9.38 3.66 10.36
C ALA A 125 -10.17 2.39 10.74
N ALA A 126 -10.14 1.37 9.88
CA ALA A 126 -10.80 0.09 10.13
C ALA A 126 -10.20 -0.63 11.35
N THR A 127 -8.87 -0.63 11.46
CA THR A 127 -8.16 -1.29 12.57
C THR A 127 -8.41 -0.56 13.88
N ILE A 128 -8.35 0.77 13.91
CA ILE A 128 -8.68 1.59 15.10
C ILE A 128 -10.12 1.33 15.56
N ARG A 129 -11.08 1.27 14.62
CA ARG A 129 -12.48 0.96 14.94
C ARG A 129 -12.63 -0.45 15.51
N MET A 130 -11.89 -1.43 14.99
CA MET A 130 -11.88 -2.81 15.47
C MET A 130 -11.27 -2.90 16.88
N THR A 131 -10.12 -2.29 17.11
CA THR A 131 -9.44 -2.34 18.42
C THR A 131 -10.22 -1.63 19.50
N ARG A 132 -10.86 -0.49 19.18
CA ARG A 132 -11.76 0.21 20.11
C ARG A 132 -12.98 -0.62 20.51
N ARG A 133 -13.55 -1.40 19.59
CA ARG A 133 -14.69 -2.29 19.88
C ARG A 133 -14.31 -3.50 20.72
N ARG A 134 -13.07 -4.00 20.59
CA ARG A 134 -12.60 -5.22 21.26
C ARG A 134 -11.77 -4.96 22.51
N GLY A 135 -11.45 -3.70 22.82
CA GLY A 135 -10.59 -3.33 23.95
C GLY A 135 -9.11 -3.68 23.74
N SER A 136 -8.69 -3.88 22.50
CA SER A 136 -7.29 -4.16 22.13
C SER A 136 -6.55 -2.89 21.70
N SER A 137 -5.25 -2.98 21.44
CA SER A 137 -4.39 -1.83 21.11
C SER A 137 -4.02 -1.79 19.63
N PHE A 138 -4.15 -0.62 19.01
CA PHE A 138 -3.77 -0.37 17.62
C PHE A 138 -2.25 -0.43 17.38
N GLY A 139 -1.45 0.13 18.30
CA GLY A 139 -0.01 0.28 18.15
C GLY A 139 0.74 -1.02 17.80
N PRO A 140 0.56 -2.11 18.57
CA PRO A 140 1.23 -3.39 18.28
C PRO A 140 0.85 -3.97 16.91
N ILE A 141 -0.41 -3.85 16.49
CA ILE A 141 -0.87 -4.32 15.17
C ILE A 141 -0.17 -3.55 14.05
N ARG A 142 -0.11 -2.21 14.18
CA ARG A 142 0.54 -1.33 13.19
C ARG A 142 2.05 -1.54 13.10
N ALA A 143 2.70 -1.86 14.23
CA ALA A 143 4.15 -2.09 14.32
C ALA A 143 4.61 -3.28 13.47
N TRP A 144 3.79 -4.33 13.34
CA TRP A 144 4.08 -5.47 12.46
C TRP A 144 4.18 -5.09 10.98
N GLY A 145 3.56 -3.98 10.55
CA GLY A 145 3.78 -3.41 9.23
C GLY A 145 5.24 -3.02 9.02
N THR A 146 5.87 -2.35 9.99
CA THR A 146 7.30 -2.01 9.91
C THR A 146 8.18 -3.26 9.89
N VAL A 147 7.81 -4.31 10.61
CA VAL A 147 8.50 -5.60 10.55
C VAL A 147 8.43 -6.19 9.14
N GLY A 148 7.24 -6.23 8.53
CA GLY A 148 7.07 -6.67 7.14
C GLY A 148 7.89 -5.85 6.15
N TYR A 149 7.92 -4.52 6.33
CA TYR A 149 8.74 -3.62 5.53
C TYR A 149 10.23 -3.99 5.63
N MET A 150 10.77 -4.13 6.83
CA MET A 150 12.18 -4.46 7.05
C MET A 150 12.54 -5.83 6.50
N VAL A 151 11.68 -6.83 6.70
CA VAL A 151 11.89 -8.18 6.18
C VAL A 151 11.96 -8.16 4.65
N MET A 152 11.00 -7.50 3.99
CA MET A 152 10.99 -7.45 2.53
C MET A 152 12.15 -6.64 1.97
N LEU A 153 12.50 -5.52 2.61
CA LEU A 153 13.66 -4.71 2.26
C LEU A 153 14.93 -5.56 2.21
N VAL A 154 15.19 -6.37 3.25
CA VAL A 154 16.37 -7.23 3.30
C VAL A 154 16.32 -8.31 2.23
N ILE A 155 15.18 -9.01 2.10
CA ILE A 155 15.00 -10.08 1.11
C ILE A 155 15.27 -9.55 -0.31
N VAL A 156 14.60 -8.47 -0.69
CA VAL A 156 14.71 -7.89 -2.03
C VAL A 156 16.09 -7.29 -2.26
N GLY A 157 16.74 -6.73 -1.22
CA GLY A 157 18.12 -6.27 -1.31
C GLY A 157 19.11 -7.37 -1.66
N PHE A 158 18.97 -8.55 -1.04
CA PHE A 158 19.78 -9.71 -1.43
C PHE A 158 19.46 -10.20 -2.85
N ILE A 159 18.19 -10.24 -3.22
CA ILE A 159 17.75 -10.66 -4.56
C ILE A 159 18.33 -9.74 -5.64
N ILE A 160 18.21 -8.41 -5.48
CA ILE A 160 18.74 -7.43 -6.43
C ILE A 160 20.27 -7.45 -6.49
N ASN A 161 20.95 -7.70 -5.35
CA ASN A 161 22.40 -7.85 -5.33
C ASN A 161 22.87 -9.01 -6.21
N TRP A 162 22.14 -10.13 -6.21
CA TRP A 162 22.48 -11.33 -6.97
C TRP A 162 21.98 -11.32 -8.42
N LEU A 163 20.79 -10.78 -8.67
CA LEU A 163 20.09 -10.90 -9.96
C LEU A 163 20.00 -9.59 -10.75
N GLY A 164 20.45 -8.47 -10.16
CA GLY A 164 20.41 -7.12 -10.77
C GLY A 164 19.08 -6.40 -10.55
N GLY A 165 19.03 -5.09 -10.85
CA GLY A 165 17.85 -4.24 -10.67
C GLY A 165 16.66 -4.57 -11.57
N ALA A 166 16.91 -5.32 -12.66
CA ALA A 166 15.89 -5.76 -13.59
C ALA A 166 14.80 -6.64 -12.97
N ILE A 167 15.05 -7.27 -11.82
CA ILE A 167 14.07 -8.10 -11.09
C ILE A 167 13.05 -7.30 -10.28
N PHE A 168 13.09 -5.97 -10.35
CA PHE A 168 12.17 -5.10 -9.63
C PHE A 168 10.70 -5.29 -10.01
N LEU A 169 10.40 -5.68 -11.25
CA LEU A 169 9.04 -5.96 -11.75
C LEU A 169 8.76 -7.45 -11.87
#